data_AF-A0A9J6AF22-F1
#
_entry.id   AF-A0A9J6AF22-F1
#
_cell.length_a   1.000
_cell.length_b   1.000
_cell.length_c   1.000
_cell.angle_alpha   90.00
_cell.angle_beta   90.00
_cell.angle_gamma   90.00
#
_symmetry.space_group_name_H-M   'P 1'
#
loop_
_entity.id
_entity.type
_entity.pdbx_description
1 polymer ?
#
loop_
_entity_poly.entity_id
_entity_poly.type
_entity_poly.pdbx_seq_one_letter_code
_entity_poly.pdbx_strand_id
1 'polypeptide(L)'
;MASIIGVASSPFPTQTSHLLPSRSNSISSLIQLKRDSVRRLLLLRVSCSSRQVGDAETESESKVVLPDTSADTGISAYNWCAALGGIGFLETSYLTFLKFTNSEAFCPVGDGASCGNILNSSYSAVFGVPLPLIGMVAYGVVAILGIQLGQKSRPVGIGEANGRLVLLGTTTSMAAASAYFLYILSTKFTGEFCPYCLASVLLSFSLFVSSIKGLGFQEVQKDVGIQLLIVLLVVSTLNNSYSDSQPTNTGSAMAEMEYFTTEITSESTPFAISLAKHLRSIGAKMYGAFWCSHCQEQKQMFGREAAKLLDYVECFPYGLKKGIYMINACQEAKLEGFPTWVINGEVLSGEKKLSELAALSGFNMKEELTEAK
;
A
#
# COMPACT_ATOMS: atom_id res chain seq x y z
N MET A 1 2.66 58.90 -35.09
CA MET A 1 3.85 59.46 -35.76
C MET A 1 4.62 58.32 -36.43
N ALA A 2 5.67 58.63 -37.20
CA ALA A 2 6.63 57.73 -37.89
C ALA A 2 7.16 56.53 -37.04
N SER A 3 7.70 55.42 -37.59
CA SER A 3 7.83 54.92 -38.99
C SER A 3 8.31 53.45 -39.09
N ILE A 4 7.99 52.77 -40.22
CA ILE A 4 8.75 51.82 -41.10
C ILE A 4 10.09 51.22 -40.53
N ILE A 5 10.47 49.92 -40.59
CA ILE A 5 10.67 48.86 -41.66
C ILE A 5 10.69 47.45 -40.94
N GLY A 6 10.55 46.21 -41.47
CA GLY A 6 10.40 45.50 -42.77
C GLY A 6 9.94 44.03 -42.51
N VAL A 7 9.75 43.03 -43.39
CA VAL A 7 10.17 42.64 -44.77
C VAL A 7 11.57 42.00 -44.87
N ALA A 8 11.83 40.77 -45.38
CA ALA A 8 11.07 39.52 -45.72
C ALA A 8 12.12 38.36 -45.95
N SER A 9 11.91 37.10 -46.39
CA SER A 9 10.77 36.27 -46.88
C SER A 9 11.12 34.74 -46.91
N SER A 10 10.13 33.85 -47.09
CA SER A 10 10.20 32.38 -47.42
C SER A 10 10.62 32.12 -48.90
N PRO A 11 10.98 30.90 -49.42
CA PRO A 11 10.18 29.63 -49.36
C PRO A 11 10.91 28.23 -49.50
N PHE A 12 10.11 27.15 -49.55
CA PHE A 12 10.38 25.78 -50.09
C PHE A 12 10.31 25.76 -51.66
N PRO A 13 10.48 24.65 -52.47
CA PRO A 13 10.52 23.19 -52.17
C PRO A 13 11.50 22.26 -53.00
N THR A 14 11.43 20.93 -52.73
CA THR A 14 11.58 19.74 -53.66
C THR A 14 12.89 19.32 -54.39
N GLN A 15 13.17 17.99 -54.31
CA GLN A 15 13.87 17.08 -55.27
C GLN A 15 15.39 17.34 -55.56
N THR A 16 16.23 16.40 -56.05
CA THR A 16 16.06 14.98 -56.52
C THR A 16 17.31 14.12 -56.15
N SER A 17 17.30 12.82 -56.48
CA SER A 17 18.40 11.84 -56.32
C SER A 17 19.55 11.98 -57.34
N HIS A 18 20.76 11.45 -57.04
CA HIS A 18 21.47 10.42 -57.86
C HIS A 18 22.92 10.03 -57.42
N LEU A 19 23.23 8.74 -57.59
CA LEU A 19 24.51 8.09 -57.99
C LEU A 19 25.73 7.89 -57.03
N LEU A 20 26.19 6.62 -57.08
CA LEU A 20 27.51 6.00 -56.74
C LEU A 20 28.54 6.25 -57.90
N PRO A 21 29.85 5.83 -57.91
CA PRO A 21 30.41 4.58 -57.32
C PRO A 21 31.94 4.57 -56.95
N SER A 22 32.56 3.36 -56.98
CA SER A 22 34.01 3.00 -56.96
C SER A 22 34.71 2.97 -55.58
N ARG A 23 35.24 1.83 -55.07
CA ARG A 23 36.30 0.85 -55.50
C ARG A 23 37.62 1.10 -54.71
N SER A 24 38.48 0.13 -54.38
CA SER A 24 38.55 -1.33 -54.63
C SER A 24 39.55 -2.01 -53.64
N ASN A 25 39.63 -3.36 -53.67
CA ASN A 25 40.72 -4.26 -53.22
C ASN A 25 40.56 -4.90 -51.80
N SER A 26 40.88 -6.19 -51.57
CA SER A 26 40.99 -7.32 -52.53
C SER A 26 40.89 -8.73 -51.87
N ILE A 27 39.95 -9.54 -52.35
CA ILE A 27 40.03 -10.99 -52.67
C ILE A 27 40.81 -11.96 -51.75
N SER A 28 40.08 -12.84 -51.04
CA SER A 28 40.08 -14.33 -51.20
C SER A 28 39.37 -14.99 -49.99
N SER A 29 38.34 -15.84 -50.04
CA SER A 29 37.58 -16.61 -51.06
C SER A 29 38.13 -17.98 -51.49
N LEU A 30 37.67 -19.06 -50.85
CA LEU A 30 37.46 -20.45 -51.36
C LEU A 30 36.91 -21.31 -50.18
N ILE A 31 36.06 -22.34 -50.31
CA ILE A 31 35.01 -22.68 -51.30
C ILE A 31 34.08 -23.80 -50.73
N GLN A 32 32.78 -23.83 -51.09
CA GLN A 32 31.75 -24.88 -50.79
C GLN A 32 31.49 -25.21 -49.29
N LEU A 33 30.27 -25.32 -48.75
CA LEU A 33 28.88 -25.38 -49.24
C LEU A 33 28.41 -26.67 -49.96
N LYS A 34 28.34 -27.79 -49.20
CA LYS A 34 27.49 -28.95 -49.55
C LYS A 34 26.97 -29.56 -48.23
N ARG A 35 25.78 -29.18 -47.75
CA ARG A 35 24.42 -29.61 -48.19
C ARG A 35 24.11 -31.07 -47.81
N ASP A 36 22.95 -31.21 -47.18
CA ASP A 36 22.42 -32.34 -46.42
C ASP A 36 22.24 -33.66 -47.16
N SER A 37 21.83 -34.66 -46.35
CA SER A 37 21.06 -35.85 -46.70
C SER A 37 21.83 -37.10 -47.15
N VAL A 38 22.24 -37.89 -46.16
CA VAL A 38 22.08 -39.36 -46.19
C VAL A 38 21.27 -39.77 -44.96
N ARG A 39 20.34 -40.72 -45.12
CA ARG A 39 19.32 -41.08 -44.12
C ARG A 39 19.23 -42.61 -43.98
N ARG A 40 18.89 -43.07 -42.77
CA ARG A 40 18.15 -44.32 -42.45
C ARG A 40 18.96 -45.63 -42.31
N LEU A 41 18.90 -46.15 -41.07
CA LEU A 41 18.97 -47.56 -40.61
C LEU A 41 20.02 -48.54 -41.20
N LEU A 42 20.73 -49.19 -40.27
CA LEU A 42 20.60 -50.64 -40.12
C LEU A 42 20.64 -51.01 -38.62
N LEU A 43 19.85 -52.01 -38.22
CA LEU A 43 19.78 -52.56 -36.87
C LEU A 43 20.70 -53.77 -36.76
N LEU A 44 21.39 -53.94 -35.63
CA LEU A 44 21.60 -55.26 -35.02
C LEU A 44 22.13 -55.15 -33.58
N ARG A 45 21.53 -55.91 -32.66
CA ARG A 45 22.15 -56.29 -31.39
C ARG A 45 23.15 -57.43 -31.67
N VAL A 46 24.34 -57.35 -31.11
CA VAL A 46 25.09 -58.54 -30.70
C VAL A 46 25.59 -58.31 -29.27
N SER A 47 25.37 -59.28 -28.40
CA SER A 47 25.89 -59.29 -27.02
C SER A 47 26.98 -60.36 -26.94
N CYS A 48 28.09 -60.05 -26.27
CA CYS A 48 29.16 -61.00 -26.00
C CYS A 48 29.60 -60.89 -24.54
N SER A 49 29.14 -61.83 -23.71
CA SER A 49 29.87 -62.31 -22.53
C SER A 49 29.44 -63.75 -22.25
N SER A 50 30.30 -64.51 -21.57
CA SER A 50 30.16 -65.97 -21.45
C SER A 50 29.32 -66.41 -20.24
N ARG A 51 28.72 -67.60 -20.38
CA ARG A 51 28.37 -68.55 -19.30
C ARG A 51 29.60 -68.88 -18.42
N GLN A 52 29.51 -69.33 -17.16
CA GLN A 52 28.34 -69.66 -16.31
C GLN A 52 28.72 -69.77 -14.81
N VAL A 53 27.69 -69.68 -13.93
CA VAL A 53 27.56 -70.24 -12.55
C VAL A 53 28.56 -69.81 -11.46
N GLY A 54 28.01 -69.47 -10.28
CA GLY A 54 28.71 -69.27 -9.01
C GLY A 54 27.80 -68.48 -8.07
N ASP A 55 27.37 -69.06 -6.96
CA ASP A 55 26.25 -68.56 -6.16
C ASP A 55 26.65 -67.78 -4.88
N ALA A 56 25.82 -66.77 -4.57
CA ALA A 56 25.49 -66.26 -3.23
C ALA A 56 26.54 -65.50 -2.38
N GLU A 57 26.01 -64.89 -1.31
CA GLU A 57 26.64 -64.33 -0.10
C GLU A 57 27.50 -63.05 -0.25
N THR A 58 26.77 -61.93 -0.34
CA THR A 58 26.85 -60.77 0.57
C THR A 58 28.13 -60.56 1.39
N GLU A 59 28.93 -59.56 0.99
CA GLU A 59 29.34 -58.45 1.88
C GLU A 59 29.91 -57.29 1.05
N SER A 60 29.13 -56.21 0.88
CA SER A 60 29.58 -55.00 0.20
C SER A 60 29.86 -53.88 1.21
N GLU A 61 31.14 -53.53 1.35
CA GLU A 61 31.60 -52.43 2.21
C GLU A 61 30.88 -51.12 1.81
N SER A 62 29.99 -50.64 2.69
CA SER A 62 29.09 -49.54 2.36
C SER A 62 29.81 -48.19 2.46
N LYS A 63 30.48 -47.80 1.37
CA LYS A 63 31.12 -46.50 1.24
C LYS A 63 30.05 -45.41 1.15
N VAL A 64 29.66 -44.86 2.32
CA VAL A 64 28.64 -43.82 2.48
C VAL A 64 29.02 -42.58 1.65
N VAL A 65 28.34 -42.40 0.52
CA VAL A 65 28.31 -41.15 -0.22
C VAL A 65 27.26 -40.26 0.44
N LEU A 66 27.69 -39.18 1.10
CA LEU A 66 26.75 -38.18 1.62
C LEU A 66 26.10 -37.45 0.43
N PRO A 67 24.76 -37.28 0.42
CA PRO A 67 24.08 -36.47 -0.60
C PRO A 67 24.20 -34.98 -0.28
N ASP A 68 24.48 -34.16 -1.31
CA ASP A 68 24.55 -32.70 -1.21
C ASP A 68 23.24 -32.09 -0.70
N THR A 69 23.23 -31.71 0.58
CA THR A 69 22.02 -31.25 1.29
C THR A 69 21.56 -29.84 0.88
N SER A 70 22.31 -29.16 0.01
CA SER A 70 22.12 -27.75 -0.37
C SER A 70 21.04 -27.52 -1.44
N ALA A 71 20.81 -28.48 -2.33
CA ALA A 71 19.89 -28.31 -3.46
C ALA A 71 18.40 -28.33 -3.04
N ASP A 72 18.05 -29.26 -2.14
CA ASP A 72 16.65 -29.51 -1.74
C ASP A 72 16.12 -28.39 -0.82
N THR A 73 16.98 -27.87 0.07
CA THR A 73 16.66 -26.73 0.93
C THR A 73 16.37 -25.44 0.14
N GLY A 74 17.08 -25.22 -0.98
CA GLY A 74 16.84 -24.05 -1.83
C GLY A 74 15.45 -24.08 -2.49
N ILE A 75 15.06 -25.23 -3.07
CA ILE A 75 13.75 -25.40 -3.71
C ILE A 75 12.62 -25.23 -2.68
N SER A 76 12.78 -25.79 -1.47
CA SER A 76 11.83 -25.59 -0.38
C SER A 76 11.63 -24.11 -0.03
N ALA A 77 12.72 -23.34 0.07
CA ALA A 77 12.68 -21.91 0.40
C ALA A 77 11.96 -21.06 -0.66
N TYR A 78 12.17 -21.30 -1.96
CA TYR A 78 11.46 -20.55 -3.01
C TYR A 78 9.95 -20.84 -3.02
N ASN A 79 9.54 -22.07 -2.68
CA ASN A 79 8.14 -22.43 -2.50
C ASN A 79 7.50 -21.70 -1.29
N TRP A 80 8.24 -21.54 -0.18
CA TRP A 80 7.80 -20.70 0.94
C TRP A 80 7.67 -19.23 0.56
N CYS A 81 8.61 -18.68 -0.22
CA CYS A 81 8.51 -17.32 -0.76
C CYS A 81 7.28 -17.15 -1.67
N ALA A 82 6.96 -18.14 -2.50
CA ALA A 82 5.76 -18.15 -3.33
C ALA A 82 4.47 -18.14 -2.48
N ALA A 83 4.38 -19.00 -1.47
CA ALA A 83 3.21 -19.11 -0.60
C ALA A 83 2.98 -17.85 0.26
N LEU A 84 4.02 -17.38 0.95
CA LEU A 84 3.95 -16.17 1.80
C LEU A 84 3.70 -14.91 0.95
N GLY A 85 4.30 -14.83 -0.25
CA GLY A 85 4.01 -13.78 -1.22
C GLY A 85 2.55 -13.79 -1.67
N GLY A 86 1.99 -14.96 -1.95
CA GLY A 86 0.57 -15.12 -2.31
C GLY A 86 -0.39 -14.68 -1.18
N ILE A 87 -0.07 -15.02 0.07
CA ILE A 87 -0.87 -14.58 1.24
C ILE A 87 -0.84 -13.07 1.39
N GLY A 88 0.35 -12.45 1.36
CA GLY A 88 0.48 -10.99 1.47
C GLY A 88 -0.15 -10.24 0.29
N PHE A 89 -0.12 -10.83 -0.92
CA PHE A 89 -0.82 -10.29 -2.08
C PHE A 89 -2.34 -10.26 -1.88
N LEU A 90 -2.92 -11.30 -1.28
CA LEU A 90 -4.37 -11.36 -0.98
C LEU A 90 -4.75 -10.36 0.12
N GLU A 91 -3.97 -10.29 1.21
CA GLU A 91 -4.15 -9.31 2.29
C GLU A 91 -4.14 -7.87 1.76
N THR A 92 -3.10 -7.52 1.01
CA THR A 92 -2.93 -6.17 0.47
C THR A 92 -3.89 -5.86 -0.67
N SER A 93 -4.34 -6.85 -1.46
CA SER A 93 -5.44 -6.68 -2.43
C SER A 93 -6.76 -6.34 -1.73
N TYR A 94 -7.08 -7.00 -0.61
CA TYR A 94 -8.30 -6.72 0.17
C TYR A 94 -8.28 -5.28 0.74
N LEU A 95 -7.17 -4.88 1.37
CA LEU A 95 -7.00 -3.51 1.87
C LEU A 95 -7.02 -2.45 0.76
N THR A 96 -6.45 -2.79 -0.42
CA THR A 96 -6.50 -1.93 -1.60
C THR A 96 -7.93 -1.74 -2.09
N PHE A 97 -8.71 -2.83 -2.19
CA PHE A 97 -10.12 -2.78 -2.59
C PHE A 97 -10.93 -1.88 -1.64
N LEU A 98 -10.84 -2.12 -0.32
CA LEU A 98 -11.51 -1.28 0.70
C LEU A 98 -11.18 0.21 0.56
N LYS A 99 -9.91 0.54 0.31
CA LYS A 99 -9.45 1.93 0.16
C LYS A 99 -10.00 2.59 -1.11
N PHE A 100 -10.20 1.84 -2.19
CA PHE A 100 -10.84 2.34 -3.41
C PHE A 100 -12.37 2.40 -3.31
N THR A 101 -13.02 1.54 -2.52
CA THR A 101 -14.48 1.56 -2.30
C THR A 101 -14.91 2.42 -1.11
N ASN A 102 -13.97 3.12 -0.44
CA ASN A 102 -14.18 3.87 0.80
C ASN A 102 -14.98 3.07 1.84
N SER A 103 -14.60 1.80 2.03
CA SER A 103 -15.29 0.84 2.89
C SER A 103 -14.46 0.52 4.13
N GLU A 104 -15.11 0.37 5.28
CA GLU A 104 -14.46 0.05 6.54
C GLU A 104 -13.82 -1.36 6.53
N ALA A 105 -12.69 -1.51 7.23
CA ALA A 105 -12.02 -2.79 7.39
C ALA A 105 -12.64 -3.61 8.53
N PHE A 106 -12.85 -4.91 8.30
CA PHE A 106 -13.32 -5.80 9.35
C PHE A 106 -12.16 -6.18 10.29
N CYS A 107 -12.04 -5.46 11.41
CA CYS A 107 -10.97 -5.69 12.39
C CYS A 107 -11.50 -6.50 13.59
N PRO A 108 -11.18 -7.80 13.71
CA PRO A 108 -11.83 -8.71 14.68
C PRO A 108 -11.30 -8.63 16.12
N VAL A 109 -10.34 -7.73 16.40
CA VAL A 109 -9.69 -7.58 17.72
C VAL A 109 -9.50 -6.08 17.98
N GLY A 110 -10.02 -5.62 19.12
CA GLY A 110 -10.17 -4.20 19.44
C GLY A 110 -11.56 -3.67 19.07
N ASP A 111 -11.78 -2.38 19.28
CA ASP A 111 -12.85 -1.65 18.60
C ASP A 111 -12.44 -1.40 17.14
N GLY A 112 -13.40 -1.44 16.21
CA GLY A 112 -13.10 -1.28 14.78
C GLY A 112 -12.42 0.06 14.45
N ALA A 113 -12.70 1.09 15.25
CA ALA A 113 -12.16 2.44 15.10
C ALA A 113 -10.63 2.47 15.19
N SER A 114 -10.00 1.88 16.23
CA SER A 114 -8.53 1.85 16.39
C SER A 114 -7.80 1.34 15.14
N CYS A 115 -8.35 0.30 14.51
CA CYS A 115 -7.80 -0.29 13.29
C CYS A 115 -8.08 0.59 12.05
N GLY A 116 -9.28 1.16 11.96
CA GLY A 116 -9.70 2.07 10.89
C GLY A 116 -8.92 3.39 10.88
N ASN A 117 -8.62 3.95 12.06
CA ASN A 117 -7.82 5.16 12.24
C ASN A 117 -6.45 5.01 11.58
N ILE A 118 -5.71 3.94 11.89
CA ILE A 118 -4.41 3.63 11.31
C ILE A 118 -4.52 3.51 9.77
N LEU A 119 -5.51 2.75 9.28
CA LEU A 119 -5.74 2.51 7.85
C LEU A 119 -6.25 3.74 7.08
N ASN A 120 -6.76 4.76 7.76
CA ASN A 120 -7.21 6.02 7.17
C ASN A 120 -6.33 7.24 7.45
N SER A 121 -5.35 7.13 8.36
CA SER A 121 -4.33 8.15 8.62
C SER A 121 -3.51 8.52 7.39
N SER A 122 -2.80 9.65 7.45
CA SER A 122 -1.84 10.08 6.42
C SER A 122 -0.70 9.08 6.18
N TYR A 123 -0.42 8.16 7.11
CA TYR A 123 0.56 7.09 6.92
C TYR A 123 0.03 5.92 6.06
N SER A 124 -1.27 5.89 5.73
CA SER A 124 -1.87 4.90 4.82
C SER A 124 -1.53 5.11 3.33
N ALA A 125 -0.76 6.15 3.01
CA ALA A 125 -0.26 6.43 1.66
C ALA A 125 1.24 6.81 1.68
N VAL A 126 1.91 6.67 0.54
CA VAL A 126 3.29 7.13 0.27
C VAL A 126 3.24 7.96 -1.01
N PHE A 127 3.65 9.23 -0.97
CA PHE A 127 3.48 10.21 -2.06
C PHE A 127 2.07 10.22 -2.69
N GLY A 128 1.03 10.06 -1.86
CA GLY A 128 -0.38 9.99 -2.29
C GLY A 128 -0.83 8.65 -2.87
N VAL A 129 0.08 7.70 -3.11
CA VAL A 129 -0.26 6.33 -3.53
C VAL A 129 -0.63 5.50 -2.30
N PRO A 130 -1.78 4.79 -2.25
CA PRO A 130 -2.14 3.94 -1.12
C PRO A 130 -1.06 2.90 -0.82
N LEU A 131 -0.63 2.82 0.44
CA LEU A 131 0.36 1.84 0.90
C LEU A 131 -0.03 0.37 0.59
N PRO A 132 -1.29 -0.09 0.75
CA PRO A 132 -1.64 -1.46 0.37
C PRO A 132 -1.50 -1.72 -1.13
N LEU A 133 -1.63 -0.72 -2.01
CA LEU A 133 -1.40 -0.89 -3.45
C LEU A 133 0.09 -1.14 -3.76
N ILE A 134 0.98 -0.47 -3.04
CA ILE A 134 2.44 -0.70 -3.12
C ILE A 134 2.78 -2.09 -2.59
N GLY A 135 2.17 -2.48 -1.46
CA GLY A 135 2.29 -3.83 -0.89
C GLY A 135 1.85 -4.93 -1.86
N MET A 136 0.70 -4.74 -2.52
CA MET A 136 0.15 -5.67 -3.51
C MET A 136 1.13 -5.91 -4.67
N VAL A 137 1.77 -4.86 -5.19
CA VAL A 137 2.81 -5.00 -6.22
C VAL A 137 4.03 -5.75 -5.68
N ALA A 138 4.52 -5.40 -4.47
CA ALA A 138 5.71 -6.01 -3.89
C ALA A 138 5.52 -7.52 -3.58
N TYR A 139 4.43 -7.88 -2.90
CA TYR A 139 4.06 -9.27 -2.62
C TYR A 139 3.82 -10.07 -3.91
N GLY A 140 3.18 -9.47 -4.92
CA GLY A 140 2.96 -10.09 -6.23
C GLY A 140 4.28 -10.41 -6.95
N VAL A 141 5.25 -9.49 -6.95
CA VAL A 141 6.60 -9.72 -7.50
C VAL A 141 7.31 -10.86 -6.77
N VAL A 142 7.26 -10.89 -5.44
CA VAL A 142 7.86 -11.98 -4.63
C VAL A 142 7.20 -13.33 -4.92
N ALA A 143 5.87 -13.37 -5.03
CA ALA A 143 5.13 -14.60 -5.37
C ALA A 143 5.55 -15.15 -6.75
N ILE A 144 5.60 -14.28 -7.77
CA ILE A 144 5.99 -14.63 -9.14
C ILE A 144 7.44 -15.12 -9.19
N LEU A 145 8.38 -14.43 -8.51
CA LEU A 145 9.79 -14.84 -8.47
C LEU A 145 10.00 -16.16 -7.71
N GLY A 146 9.26 -16.39 -6.62
CA GLY A 146 9.27 -17.69 -5.91
C GLY A 146 8.87 -18.84 -6.82
N ILE A 147 7.79 -18.68 -7.60
CA ILE A 147 7.34 -19.69 -8.57
C ILE A 147 8.40 -19.88 -9.68
N GLN A 148 8.94 -18.80 -10.25
CA GLN A 148 9.91 -18.87 -11.35
C GLN A 148 11.28 -19.47 -10.94
N LEU A 149 11.69 -19.30 -9.68
CA LEU A 149 12.92 -19.88 -9.14
C LEU A 149 12.72 -21.33 -8.63
N GLY A 150 11.53 -21.68 -8.15
CA GLY A 150 11.17 -23.06 -7.77
C GLY A 150 10.94 -24.00 -8.97
N GLN A 151 10.56 -23.48 -10.13
CA GLN A 151 10.31 -24.29 -11.33
C GLN A 151 11.59 -24.64 -12.11
N LYS A 152 11.84 -25.94 -12.33
CA LYS A 152 12.95 -26.45 -13.18
C LYS A 152 12.83 -26.07 -14.66
N SER A 153 11.65 -25.70 -15.14
CA SER A 153 11.37 -25.33 -16.53
C SER A 153 10.89 -23.87 -16.61
N ARG A 154 11.80 -22.94 -16.94
CA ARG A 154 11.52 -21.49 -16.91
C ARG A 154 10.70 -21.03 -18.12
N PRO A 155 9.54 -20.36 -17.92
CA PRO A 155 8.80 -19.72 -19.01
C PRO A 155 9.25 -18.27 -19.29
N VAL A 156 10.06 -17.66 -18.41
CA VAL A 156 10.47 -16.25 -18.49
C VAL A 156 12.00 -16.15 -18.50
N GLY A 157 12.55 -15.33 -19.41
CA GLY A 157 13.99 -15.20 -19.68
C GLY A 157 14.83 -14.44 -18.65
N ILE A 158 14.40 -14.37 -17.39
CA ILE A 158 15.19 -13.75 -16.31
C ILE A 158 16.30 -14.71 -15.90
N GLY A 159 17.56 -14.26 -15.99
CA GLY A 159 18.73 -15.02 -15.55
C GLY A 159 18.68 -15.29 -14.03
N GLU A 160 19.14 -16.47 -13.61
CA GLU A 160 18.93 -16.94 -12.24
C GLU A 160 19.53 -16.00 -11.18
N ALA A 161 20.76 -15.53 -11.39
CA ALA A 161 21.41 -14.57 -10.51
C ALA A 161 20.60 -13.26 -10.39
N ASN A 162 20.02 -12.77 -11.49
CA ASN A 162 19.19 -11.56 -11.49
C ASN A 162 17.88 -11.80 -10.73
N GLY A 163 17.21 -12.94 -10.94
CA GLY A 163 16.00 -13.30 -10.20
C GLY A 163 16.24 -13.45 -8.70
N ARG A 164 17.37 -14.07 -8.32
CA ARG A 164 17.85 -14.18 -6.93
C ARG A 164 18.13 -12.81 -6.30
N LEU A 165 18.86 -11.93 -6.99
CA LEU A 165 19.20 -10.58 -6.52
C LEU A 165 17.95 -9.69 -6.37
N VAL A 166 17.02 -9.74 -7.32
CA VAL A 166 15.74 -9.01 -7.23
C VAL A 166 14.89 -9.54 -6.08
N LEU A 167 14.79 -10.87 -5.90
CA LEU A 167 14.06 -11.45 -4.75
C LEU A 167 14.66 -10.98 -3.41
N LEU A 168 15.99 -11.00 -3.26
CA LEU A 168 16.65 -10.49 -2.06
C LEU A 168 16.38 -9.00 -1.86
N GLY A 169 16.63 -8.16 -2.88
CA GLY A 169 16.41 -6.71 -2.79
C GLY A 169 14.96 -6.33 -2.48
N THR A 170 13.98 -7.01 -3.09
CA THR A 170 12.55 -6.78 -2.81
C THR A 170 12.18 -7.21 -1.40
N THR A 171 12.62 -8.39 -0.94
CA THR A 171 12.31 -8.87 0.42
C THR A 171 13.01 -8.05 1.52
N THR A 172 14.25 -7.59 1.31
CA THR A 172 14.93 -6.62 2.18
C THR A 172 14.18 -5.28 2.23
N SER A 173 13.76 -4.77 1.07
CA SER A 173 12.99 -3.51 0.97
C SER A 173 11.67 -3.59 1.75
N MET A 174 10.92 -4.69 1.60
CA MET A 174 9.68 -4.94 2.33
C MET A 174 9.91 -5.06 3.85
N ALA A 175 10.97 -5.75 4.28
CA ALA A 175 11.31 -5.87 5.70
C ALA A 175 11.75 -4.52 6.31
N ALA A 176 12.53 -3.72 5.58
CA ALA A 176 12.93 -2.38 6.00
C ALA A 176 11.73 -1.42 6.12
N ALA A 177 10.83 -1.44 5.12
CA ALA A 177 9.60 -0.67 5.17
C ALA A 177 8.70 -1.11 6.33
N SER A 178 8.51 -2.43 6.53
CA SER A 178 7.73 -2.98 7.64
C SER A 178 8.30 -2.60 9.01
N ALA A 179 9.62 -2.59 9.18
CA ALA A 179 10.26 -2.11 10.40
C ALA A 179 9.99 -0.62 10.66
N TYR A 180 10.03 0.21 9.60
CA TYR A 180 9.72 1.63 9.68
C TYR A 180 8.24 1.90 9.99
N PHE A 181 7.31 1.12 9.42
CA PHE A 181 5.88 1.20 9.76
C PHE A 181 5.57 0.70 11.17
N LEU A 182 6.26 -0.34 11.66
CA LEU A 182 6.15 -0.78 13.06
C LEU A 182 6.69 0.27 14.04
N TYR A 183 7.73 1.02 13.66
CA TYR A 183 8.21 2.19 14.40
C TYR A 183 7.18 3.33 14.42
N ILE A 184 6.52 3.64 13.30
CA ILE A 184 5.40 4.61 13.30
C ILE A 184 4.27 4.13 14.21
N LEU A 185 3.81 2.88 14.05
CA LEU A 185 2.73 2.30 14.86
C LEU A 185 3.02 2.45 16.37
N SER A 186 4.23 2.07 16.80
CA SER A 186 4.63 2.13 18.21
C SER A 186 4.95 3.54 18.75
N THR A 187 5.10 4.56 17.91
CA THR A 187 5.44 5.94 18.33
C THR A 187 4.42 7.03 18.00
N LYS A 188 3.41 6.72 17.18
CA LYS A 188 2.35 7.65 16.76
C LYS A 188 0.95 7.18 17.15
N PHE A 189 0.73 5.88 17.23
CA PHE A 189 -0.56 5.23 17.50
C PHE A 189 -0.49 4.43 18.80
N THR A 190 0.01 5.07 19.85
CA THR A 190 0.31 4.42 21.14
C THR A 190 -0.97 4.01 21.87
N GLY A 191 -1.30 2.72 21.76
CA GLY A 191 -2.51 2.13 22.36
C GLY A 191 -3.47 1.55 21.32
N GLU A 192 -3.34 1.92 20.05
CA GLU A 192 -4.15 1.39 18.95
C GLU A 192 -3.57 0.08 18.41
N PHE A 193 -4.44 -0.78 17.86
CA PHE A 193 -4.08 -2.10 17.34
C PHE A 193 -4.64 -2.30 15.94
N CYS A 194 -3.76 -2.57 14.97
CA CYS A 194 -4.16 -2.96 13.61
C CYS A 194 -3.63 -4.37 13.30
N PRO A 195 -4.48 -5.41 13.27
CA PRO A 195 -4.05 -6.78 12.99
C PRO A 195 -3.45 -6.93 11.58
N TYR A 196 -3.93 -6.15 10.61
CA TYR A 196 -3.41 -6.15 9.24
C TYR A 196 -1.96 -5.63 9.17
N CYS A 197 -1.66 -4.50 9.80
CA CYS A 197 -0.28 -4.00 9.84
C CYS A 197 0.69 -5.01 10.47
N LEU A 198 0.25 -5.73 11.50
CA LEU A 198 1.04 -6.78 12.15
C LEU A 198 1.18 -8.04 11.29
N ALA A 199 0.14 -8.44 10.55
CA ALA A 199 0.20 -9.53 9.57
C ALA A 199 1.22 -9.24 8.45
N SER A 200 1.10 -8.08 7.80
CA SER A 200 2.07 -7.59 6.78
C SER A 200 3.52 -7.52 7.32
N VAL A 201 3.72 -7.10 8.58
CA VAL A 201 5.03 -7.13 9.25
C VAL A 201 5.56 -8.57 9.37
N LEU A 202 4.76 -9.49 9.91
CA LEU A 202 5.15 -10.90 10.08
C LEU A 202 5.45 -11.60 8.75
N LEU A 203 4.65 -11.33 7.70
CA LEU A 203 4.87 -11.84 6.36
C LEU A 203 6.17 -11.31 5.75
N SER A 204 6.44 -10.01 5.86
CA SER A 204 7.64 -9.38 5.28
C SER A 204 8.93 -9.89 5.94
N PHE A 205 8.97 -10.03 7.26
CA PHE A 205 10.11 -10.63 7.96
C PHE A 205 10.26 -12.12 7.64
N SER A 206 9.15 -12.87 7.53
CA SER A 206 9.18 -14.30 7.16
C SER A 206 9.70 -14.52 5.74
N LEU A 207 9.35 -13.64 4.81
CA LEU A 207 9.87 -13.62 3.44
C LEU A 207 11.37 -13.33 3.39
N PHE A 208 11.85 -12.32 4.12
CA PHE A 208 13.28 -12.00 4.20
C PHE A 208 14.11 -13.17 4.78
N VAL A 209 13.64 -13.80 5.87
CA VAL A 209 14.28 -15.00 6.43
C VAL A 209 14.26 -16.20 5.47
N SER A 210 13.17 -16.38 4.71
CA SER A 210 13.07 -17.44 3.70
C SER A 210 14.01 -17.19 2.51
N SER A 211 14.12 -15.94 2.08
CA SER A 211 15.06 -15.46 1.04
C SER A 211 16.52 -15.76 1.41
N ILE A 212 16.95 -15.38 2.62
CA ILE A 212 18.30 -15.68 3.13
C ILE A 212 18.58 -17.18 3.15
N LYS A 213 17.60 -18.00 3.57
CA LYS A 213 17.73 -19.47 3.60
C LYS A 213 17.82 -20.09 2.20
N GLY A 214 17.06 -19.59 1.23
CA GLY A 214 17.06 -20.10 -0.16
C GLY A 214 18.27 -19.68 -1.00
N LEU A 215 18.89 -18.55 -0.64
CA LEU A 215 20.08 -18.02 -1.32
C LEU A 215 21.39 -18.47 -0.68
N GLY A 216 21.40 -18.71 0.63
CA GLY A 216 22.58 -19.04 1.41
C GLY A 216 23.32 -17.80 1.92
N PHE A 217 23.78 -17.86 3.17
CA PHE A 217 24.38 -16.71 3.87
C PHE A 217 25.61 -16.13 3.14
N GLN A 218 26.44 -16.98 2.50
CA GLN A 218 27.61 -16.51 1.77
C GLN A 218 27.27 -15.66 0.53
N GLU A 219 26.12 -15.85 -0.12
CA GLU A 219 25.71 -14.99 -1.24
C GLU A 219 25.23 -13.64 -0.72
N VAL A 220 24.42 -13.65 0.35
CA VAL A 220 23.97 -12.44 1.06
C VAL A 220 25.15 -11.61 1.59
N GLN A 221 26.25 -12.25 2.00
CA GLN A 221 27.48 -11.56 2.42
C GLN A 221 28.20 -10.82 1.27
N LYS A 222 28.08 -11.28 0.01
CA LYS A 222 28.64 -10.56 -1.15
C LYS A 222 27.84 -9.29 -1.43
N ASP A 223 26.51 -9.42 -1.41
CA ASP A 223 25.58 -8.34 -1.75
C ASP A 223 25.25 -7.41 -0.58
N VAL A 224 25.86 -7.59 0.60
CA VAL A 224 25.52 -6.85 1.83
C VAL A 224 25.58 -5.33 1.67
N GLY A 225 26.51 -4.81 0.87
CA GLY A 225 26.58 -3.38 0.55
C GLY A 225 25.39 -2.87 -0.27
N ILE A 226 24.87 -3.69 -1.19
CA ILE A 226 23.66 -3.38 -1.96
C ILE A 226 22.43 -3.44 -1.04
N GLN A 227 22.35 -4.43 -0.15
CA GLN A 227 21.23 -4.55 0.79
C GLN A 227 21.19 -3.38 1.78
N LEU A 228 22.33 -2.95 2.33
CA LEU A 228 22.42 -1.76 3.18
C LEU A 228 22.02 -0.48 2.42
N LEU A 229 22.42 -0.35 1.16
CA LEU A 229 22.01 0.78 0.30
C LEU A 229 20.49 0.76 0.02
N ILE A 230 19.88 -0.42 -0.19
CA ILE A 230 18.42 -0.56 -0.31
C ILE A 230 17.71 -0.14 0.99
N VAL A 231 18.18 -0.59 2.16
CA VAL A 231 17.61 -0.19 3.47
C VAL A 231 17.69 1.33 3.65
N LEU A 232 18.85 1.94 3.36
CA LEU A 232 19.05 3.38 3.48
C LEU A 232 18.17 4.17 2.51
N LEU A 233 18.01 3.70 1.26
CA LEU A 233 17.10 4.32 0.30
C LEU A 233 15.64 4.22 0.76
N VAL A 234 15.17 3.05 1.18
CA VAL A 234 13.79 2.86 1.68
C VAL A 234 13.51 3.76 2.89
N VAL A 235 14.38 3.77 3.89
CA VAL A 235 14.22 4.64 5.08
C VAL A 235 14.25 6.12 4.69
N SER A 236 15.14 6.53 3.78
CA SER A 236 15.20 7.92 3.30
C SER A 236 13.95 8.33 2.51
N THR A 237 13.43 7.44 1.66
CA THR A 237 12.21 7.66 0.86
C THR A 237 10.97 7.76 1.75
N LEU A 238 10.83 6.86 2.73
CA LEU A 238 9.72 6.91 3.69
C LEU A 238 9.84 8.14 4.61
N ASN A 239 11.04 8.46 5.12
CA ASN A 239 11.25 9.65 5.93
C ASN A 239 11.03 10.94 5.13
N ASN A 240 11.27 10.95 3.82
CA ASN A 240 10.89 12.08 2.95
C ASN A 240 9.36 12.16 2.79
N SER A 241 8.69 11.08 2.41
CA SER A 241 7.22 11.03 2.26
C SER A 241 6.46 11.32 3.55
N TYR A 242 7.09 11.14 4.72
CA TYR A 242 6.50 11.40 6.03
C TYR A 242 7.20 12.53 6.81
N SER A 243 8.01 13.34 6.13
CA SER A 243 8.62 14.54 6.75
C SER A 243 7.57 15.57 7.15
N ASP A 244 6.50 15.67 6.35
CA ASP A 244 5.33 16.53 6.59
C ASP A 244 4.39 15.98 7.70
N SER A 245 4.52 14.70 8.06
CA SER A 245 3.76 14.06 9.15
C SER A 245 4.61 13.74 10.39
N GLN A 246 5.85 14.21 10.47
CA GLN A 246 6.62 14.19 11.71
C GLN A 246 6.49 15.54 12.45
N PRO A 247 6.08 15.55 13.73
CA PRO A 247 6.29 16.73 14.57
C PRO A 247 7.79 16.89 14.81
N THR A 248 8.45 17.72 14.02
CA THR A 248 9.88 18.00 14.17
C THR A 248 10.11 18.78 15.47
N ASN A 249 11.17 18.45 16.21
CA ASN A 249 11.56 19.18 17.43
C ASN A 249 12.29 20.50 17.11
N THR A 250 11.68 21.27 16.22
CA THR A 250 12.03 22.63 15.81
C THR A 250 10.74 23.45 15.81
N GLY A 251 10.77 24.65 16.37
CA GLY A 251 9.59 25.35 16.88
C GLY A 251 8.51 25.85 15.89
N SER A 252 8.44 25.33 14.67
CA SER A 252 7.31 25.44 13.74
C SER A 252 7.29 24.18 12.84
N ALA A 253 6.15 23.60 12.47
CA ALA A 253 4.79 24.15 12.53
C ALA A 253 3.77 23.13 13.10
N MET A 254 2.82 23.63 13.90
CA MET A 254 1.44 23.15 13.76
C MET A 254 0.95 23.72 12.42
N ALA A 255 0.27 22.94 11.59
CA ALA A 255 -0.30 23.44 10.33
C ALA A 255 -1.16 24.68 10.62
N GLU A 256 -0.76 25.84 10.11
CA GLU A 256 -1.49 27.11 10.30
C GLU A 256 -2.67 27.13 9.34
N MET A 257 -3.77 26.51 9.78
CA MET A 257 -5.02 26.45 9.04
C MET A 257 -5.85 27.69 9.36
N GLU A 258 -5.99 28.57 8.37
CA GLU A 258 -6.97 29.65 8.41
C GLU A 258 -8.40 29.08 8.47
N TYR A 259 -9.31 29.77 9.16
CA TYR A 259 -10.68 29.32 9.32
C TYR A 259 -11.44 29.37 7.98
N PHE A 260 -12.01 28.23 7.57
CA PHE A 260 -12.86 28.13 6.38
C PHE A 260 -14.20 27.46 6.72
N THR A 261 -15.25 27.78 5.97
CA THR A 261 -16.57 27.15 6.10
C THR A 261 -16.85 26.22 4.93
N THR A 262 -17.07 24.94 5.20
CA THR A 262 -17.57 23.99 4.19
C THR A 262 -19.06 24.21 3.93
N GLU A 263 -19.47 24.32 2.67
CA GLU A 263 -20.89 24.36 2.32
C GLU A 263 -21.54 22.96 2.47
N ILE A 264 -22.78 22.94 2.96
CA ILE A 264 -23.61 21.73 3.03
C ILE A 264 -24.42 21.63 1.74
N THR A 265 -24.16 20.58 0.98
CA THR A 265 -24.63 20.41 -0.40
C THR A 265 -25.87 19.53 -0.52
N SER A 266 -26.12 18.67 0.47
CA SER A 266 -27.32 17.84 0.59
C SER A 266 -28.58 18.66 0.98
N GLU A 267 -29.73 18.23 0.46
CA GLU A 267 -31.03 18.80 0.85
C GLU A 267 -31.54 18.18 2.16
N SER A 268 -32.20 18.99 2.99
CA SER A 268 -32.76 18.51 4.25
C SER A 268 -34.08 17.77 4.06
N THR A 269 -34.25 16.67 4.80
CA THR A 269 -35.56 15.99 4.90
C THR A 269 -36.45 16.67 5.95
N PRO A 270 -37.80 16.55 5.86
CA PRO A 270 -38.70 17.04 6.90
C PRO A 270 -38.39 16.48 8.30
N PHE A 271 -37.93 15.22 8.36
CA PHE A 271 -37.43 14.59 9.59
C PHE A 271 -36.21 15.30 10.14
N ALA A 272 -35.19 15.58 9.32
CA ALA A 272 -33.98 16.28 9.75
C ALA A 272 -34.29 17.71 10.25
N ILE A 273 -35.18 18.44 9.55
CA ILE A 273 -35.60 19.80 9.95
C ILE A 273 -36.31 19.78 11.31
N SER A 274 -37.21 18.83 11.52
CA SER A 274 -37.95 18.65 12.78
C SER A 274 -37.00 18.26 13.92
N LEU A 275 -36.20 17.21 13.72
CA LEU A 275 -35.21 16.75 14.69
C LEU A 275 -34.20 17.85 15.07
N ALA A 276 -33.76 18.69 14.12
CA ALA A 276 -32.85 19.79 14.42
C ALA A 276 -33.51 20.90 15.27
N LYS A 277 -34.82 21.15 15.09
CA LYS A 277 -35.59 22.07 15.97
C LYS A 277 -35.71 21.49 17.38
N HIS A 278 -36.04 20.21 17.51
CA HIS A 278 -36.15 19.54 18.81
C HIS A 278 -34.81 19.47 19.56
N LEU A 279 -33.73 19.08 18.88
CA LEU A 279 -32.38 19.12 19.45
C LEU A 279 -32.06 20.53 19.97
N ARG A 280 -32.43 21.58 19.24
CA ARG A 280 -32.27 22.95 19.70
C ARG A 280 -33.16 23.31 20.89
N SER A 281 -34.44 22.90 20.91
CA SER A 281 -35.37 23.25 21.98
C SER A 281 -35.00 22.63 23.32
N ILE A 282 -34.39 21.43 23.32
CA ILE A 282 -33.80 20.80 24.52
C ILE A 282 -32.38 21.29 24.84
N GLY A 283 -31.82 22.22 24.06
CA GLY A 283 -30.48 22.78 24.26
C GLY A 283 -29.33 21.81 23.95
N ALA A 284 -29.57 20.78 23.13
CA ALA A 284 -28.54 19.85 22.70
C ALA A 284 -27.53 20.53 21.75
N LYS A 285 -26.24 20.26 21.99
CA LYS A 285 -25.13 20.91 21.28
C LYS A 285 -24.31 19.91 20.49
N MET A 286 -23.84 20.33 19.32
CA MET A 286 -22.83 19.59 18.55
C MET A 286 -21.52 20.36 18.58
N TYR A 287 -20.51 19.83 19.24
CA TYR A 287 -19.16 20.40 19.27
C TYR A 287 -18.32 19.84 18.12
N GLY A 288 -17.54 20.69 17.45
CA GLY A 288 -16.68 20.29 16.34
C GLY A 288 -15.60 21.30 15.99
N ALA A 289 -14.86 21.01 14.93
CA ALA A 289 -13.85 21.90 14.37
C ALA A 289 -14.07 22.05 12.85
N PHE A 290 -13.71 23.20 12.27
CA PHE A 290 -13.97 23.48 10.85
C PHE A 290 -13.28 22.52 9.85
N TRP A 291 -12.18 21.86 10.24
CA TRP A 291 -11.46 20.87 9.42
C TRP A 291 -11.91 19.41 9.62
N CYS A 292 -12.89 19.17 10.49
CA CYS A 292 -13.32 17.83 10.89
C CYS A 292 -14.27 17.22 9.85
N SER A 293 -13.83 16.18 9.13
CA SER A 293 -14.61 15.46 8.11
C SER A 293 -15.93 14.92 8.68
N HIS A 294 -15.86 14.17 9.79
CA HIS A 294 -17.01 13.66 10.54
C HIS A 294 -17.97 14.76 11.02
N CYS A 295 -17.50 15.99 11.22
CA CYS A 295 -18.34 17.13 11.59
C CYS A 295 -19.04 17.74 10.37
N GLN A 296 -18.46 17.61 9.17
CA GLN A 296 -19.10 17.93 7.89
C GLN A 296 -20.09 16.84 7.49
N GLU A 297 -19.71 15.56 7.60
CA GLU A 297 -20.54 14.39 7.29
C GLU A 297 -21.81 14.37 8.16
N GLN A 298 -21.67 14.53 9.48
CA GLN A 298 -22.80 14.71 10.40
C GLN A 298 -23.74 15.86 9.98
N LYS A 299 -23.21 16.99 9.49
CA LYS A 299 -24.02 18.12 8.97
C LYS A 299 -24.67 17.79 7.61
N GLN A 300 -24.01 17.03 6.75
CA GLN A 300 -24.57 16.51 5.49
C GLN A 300 -25.68 15.47 5.74
N MET A 301 -25.68 14.75 6.87
CA MET A 301 -26.84 13.91 7.24
C MET A 301 -28.09 14.76 7.52
N PHE A 302 -27.93 15.95 8.10
CA PHE A 302 -29.04 16.89 8.33
C PHE A 302 -29.43 17.69 7.07
N GLY A 303 -28.47 18.04 6.21
CA GLY A 303 -28.69 18.83 5.01
C GLY A 303 -28.76 20.35 5.25
N ARG A 304 -28.78 21.12 4.15
CA ARG A 304 -28.50 22.57 4.12
C ARG A 304 -29.45 23.44 4.96
N GLU A 305 -30.66 23.01 5.25
CA GLU A 305 -31.61 23.77 6.06
C GLU A 305 -31.49 23.40 7.54
N ALA A 306 -31.61 22.10 7.86
CA ALA A 306 -31.59 21.60 9.22
C ALA A 306 -30.23 21.80 9.91
N ALA A 307 -29.12 21.70 9.18
CA ALA A 307 -27.78 21.96 9.72
C ALA A 307 -27.58 23.41 10.20
N LYS A 308 -28.42 24.37 9.74
CA LYS A 308 -28.45 25.77 10.22
C LYS A 308 -29.31 25.97 11.47
N LEU A 309 -30.09 24.96 11.86
CA LEU A 309 -30.95 24.98 13.05
C LEU A 309 -30.26 24.34 14.27
N LEU A 310 -29.20 23.57 14.07
CA LEU A 310 -28.38 22.99 15.14
C LEU A 310 -27.61 24.07 15.90
N ASP A 311 -27.58 23.98 17.24
CA ASP A 311 -26.64 24.74 18.06
C ASP A 311 -25.24 24.10 17.99
N TYR A 312 -24.58 24.33 16.85
CA TYR A 312 -23.19 23.93 16.60
C TYR A 312 -22.21 24.85 17.32
N VAL A 313 -21.28 24.27 18.09
CA VAL A 313 -20.17 24.98 18.72
C VAL A 313 -18.91 24.72 17.92
N GLU A 314 -18.45 25.74 17.19
CA GLU A 314 -17.13 25.74 16.55
C GLU A 314 -16.05 25.93 17.62
N CYS A 315 -15.19 24.94 17.78
CA CYS A 315 -14.15 24.98 18.80
C CYS A 315 -12.92 25.81 18.39
N PHE A 316 -12.69 26.04 17.09
CA PHE A 316 -11.53 26.77 16.56
C PHE A 316 -11.93 27.89 15.58
N PRO A 317 -12.75 28.87 15.99
CA PRO A 317 -13.29 29.93 15.10
C PRO A 317 -12.25 30.95 14.61
N TYR A 318 -11.00 30.84 15.07
CA TYR A 318 -9.87 31.72 14.72
C TYR A 318 -8.77 31.00 13.91
N GLY A 319 -9.11 29.84 13.35
CA GLY A 319 -8.14 28.93 12.72
C GLY A 319 -7.42 28.04 13.74
N LEU A 320 -6.60 27.13 13.25
CA LEU A 320 -5.64 26.37 14.06
C LEU A 320 -4.24 26.97 13.83
N LYS A 321 -3.61 27.50 14.88
CA LYS A 321 -2.23 27.98 14.83
C LYS A 321 -1.57 27.95 16.20
N LYS A 322 -0.24 28.09 16.21
CA LYS A 322 0.58 28.00 17.42
C LYS A 322 0.12 29.02 18.48
N GLY A 323 -0.31 28.54 19.64
CA GLY A 323 -0.80 29.36 20.75
C GLY A 323 -2.30 29.70 20.72
N ILE A 324 -3.04 29.29 19.67
CA ILE A 324 -4.50 29.21 19.72
C ILE A 324 -4.90 27.86 20.31
N TYR A 325 -5.73 27.91 21.35
CA TYR A 325 -6.39 26.77 21.96
C TYR A 325 -7.86 26.77 21.56
N MET A 326 -8.55 25.63 21.71
CA MET A 326 -10.01 25.62 21.55
C MET A 326 -10.68 26.58 22.54
N ILE A 327 -11.80 27.19 22.16
CA ILE A 327 -12.51 28.14 23.04
C ILE A 327 -12.95 27.48 24.36
N ASN A 328 -13.05 28.28 25.44
CA ASN A 328 -13.39 27.80 26.78
C ASN A 328 -14.63 26.89 26.82
N ALA A 329 -15.66 27.21 26.04
CA ALA A 329 -16.89 26.41 25.95
C ALA A 329 -16.66 24.95 25.49
N CYS A 330 -15.55 24.67 24.78
CA CYS A 330 -15.13 23.32 24.41
C CYS A 330 -14.18 22.70 25.44
N GLN A 331 -13.32 23.50 26.09
CA GLN A 331 -12.44 23.02 27.17
C GLN A 331 -13.24 22.54 28.38
N GLU A 332 -14.24 23.34 28.80
CA GLU A 332 -15.14 23.06 29.93
C GLU A 332 -16.05 21.85 29.67
N ALA A 333 -16.35 21.57 28.40
CA ALA A 333 -17.16 20.42 27.96
C ALA A 333 -16.39 19.08 27.95
N LYS A 334 -15.07 19.07 28.23
CA LYS A 334 -14.22 17.87 28.36
C LYS A 334 -14.31 16.90 27.16
N LEU A 335 -14.27 17.46 25.95
CA LEU A 335 -14.42 16.72 24.70
C LEU A 335 -13.22 15.80 24.46
N GLU A 336 -13.47 14.51 24.20
CA GLU A 336 -12.44 13.54 23.82
C GLU A 336 -12.06 13.63 22.32
N GLY A 337 -12.99 14.12 21.48
CA GLY A 337 -12.80 14.25 20.04
C GLY A 337 -13.92 15.02 19.35
N PHE A 338 -13.96 14.95 18.02
CA PHE A 338 -14.95 15.65 17.19
C PHE A 338 -15.55 14.73 16.10
N PRO A 339 -16.86 14.86 15.78
CA PRO A 339 -17.85 15.64 16.53
C PRO A 339 -18.10 15.00 17.90
N THR A 340 -18.58 15.81 18.85
CA THR A 340 -19.11 15.32 20.13
C THR A 340 -20.46 15.98 20.36
N TRP A 341 -21.48 15.17 20.64
CA TRP A 341 -22.79 15.65 21.01
C TRP A 341 -22.92 15.78 22.52
N VAL A 342 -23.60 16.83 22.99
CA VAL A 342 -24.06 16.93 24.38
C VAL A 342 -25.58 17.01 24.36
N ILE A 343 -26.24 15.98 24.88
CA ILE A 343 -27.70 15.80 24.83
C ILE A 343 -28.17 15.43 26.24
N ASN A 344 -29.14 16.16 26.81
CA ASN A 344 -29.67 15.91 28.16
C ASN A 344 -28.61 15.86 29.29
N GLY A 345 -27.40 16.38 29.05
CA GLY A 345 -26.25 16.34 29.97
C GLY A 345 -25.27 15.18 29.74
N GLU A 346 -25.61 14.21 28.89
CA GLU A 346 -24.70 13.14 28.47
C GLU A 346 -23.75 13.64 27.37
N VAL A 347 -22.48 13.22 27.45
CA VAL A 347 -21.43 13.52 26.45
C VAL A 347 -21.26 12.29 25.55
N LEU A 348 -21.48 12.47 24.25
CA LEU A 348 -21.63 11.38 23.28
C LEU A 348 -20.66 11.59 22.10
N SER A 349 -19.51 10.93 22.17
CA SER A 349 -18.41 11.03 21.21
C SER A 349 -18.78 10.44 19.83
N GLY A 350 -18.27 11.07 18.77
CA GLY A 350 -18.40 10.62 17.38
C GLY A 350 -19.74 10.94 16.72
N GLU A 351 -19.86 10.58 15.45
CA GLU A 351 -21.09 10.76 14.68
C GLU A 351 -22.24 9.89 15.21
N LYS A 352 -23.46 10.34 14.91
CA LYS A 352 -24.72 9.71 15.30
C LYS A 352 -25.69 9.71 14.13
N LYS A 353 -26.38 8.59 13.91
CA LYS A 353 -27.43 8.52 12.88
C LYS A 353 -28.62 9.40 13.30
N LEU A 354 -29.37 9.98 12.35
CA LEU A 354 -30.53 10.82 12.71
C LEU A 354 -31.57 10.07 13.59
N SER A 355 -31.74 8.77 13.36
CA SER A 355 -32.60 7.91 14.20
C SER A 355 -32.06 7.65 15.60
N GLU A 356 -30.73 7.69 15.77
CA GLU A 356 -30.03 7.55 17.05
C GLU A 356 -30.13 8.86 17.84
N LEU A 357 -29.86 10.00 17.21
CA LEU A 357 -30.09 11.33 17.77
C LEU A 357 -31.56 11.54 18.18
N ALA A 358 -32.51 11.04 17.38
CA ALA A 358 -33.92 11.06 17.74
C ALA A 358 -34.22 10.26 19.02
N ALA A 359 -33.68 9.04 19.14
CA ALA A 359 -33.86 8.23 20.35
C ALA A 359 -33.21 8.87 21.60
N LEU A 360 -31.98 9.38 21.47
CA LEU A 360 -31.21 10.02 22.54
C LEU A 360 -31.84 11.33 23.04
N SER A 361 -32.48 12.07 22.14
CA SER A 361 -33.19 13.32 22.46
C SER A 361 -34.65 13.13 22.88
N GLY A 362 -35.19 11.90 22.81
CA GLY A 362 -36.61 11.63 23.07
C GLY A 362 -37.57 12.15 21.98
N PHE A 363 -37.07 12.40 20.77
CA PHE A 363 -37.85 12.98 19.67
C PHE A 363 -38.90 12.03 19.11
N ASN A 364 -40.17 12.47 19.08
CA ASN A 364 -41.26 11.76 18.41
C ASN A 364 -41.89 12.62 17.29
N MET A 365 -41.60 12.27 16.02
CA MET A 365 -42.14 12.94 14.83
C MET A 365 -43.69 13.05 14.83
N LYS A 366 -44.40 12.13 15.49
CA LYS A 366 -45.87 12.15 15.52
C LYS A 366 -46.45 13.26 16.39
N GLU A 367 -45.69 13.73 17.38
CA GLU A 367 -46.16 14.72 18.37
C GLU A 367 -45.93 16.16 17.88
N GLU A 368 -44.76 16.46 17.27
CA GLU A 368 -44.54 17.76 16.61
C GLU A 368 -45.58 18.04 15.50
N LEU A 369 -46.00 17.02 14.74
CA LEU A 369 -47.02 17.17 13.71
C LEU A 369 -48.43 17.50 14.26
N THR A 370 -48.65 17.32 15.56
CA THR A 370 -49.87 17.76 16.27
C THR A 370 -49.74 19.10 16.97
N GLU A 371 -48.53 19.55 17.31
CA GLU A 371 -48.29 20.90 17.88
C GLU A 371 -48.15 21.99 16.80
N ALA A 372 -47.80 21.63 15.57
CA ALA A 372 -47.65 22.54 14.44
C ALA A 372 -48.98 22.92 13.73
N LYS A 373 -50.13 22.83 14.41
CA LYS A 373 -51.47 22.96 13.81
C LYS A 373 -52.51 23.65 14.71
#